data_AF-A0A6J4QNT5-F1
#
_entry.id   AF-A0A6J4QNT5-F1
#
_cell.length_a   1.000
_cell.length_b   1.000
_cell.length_c   1.000
_cell.angle_alpha   90.00
_cell.angle_beta   90.00
_cell.angle_gamma   90.00
#
_symmetry.space_group_name_H-M   'P 1'
#
loop_
_entity.id
_entity.type
_entity.pdbx_description
1 polymer ?
#
loop_
_entity_poly.entity_id
_entity_poly.type
_entity_poly.pdbx_seq_one_letter_code
_entity_poly.pdbx_strand_id
1 'polypeptide(L)'
;MPVAISFDIYGTLVDPLEMNEHLRPIVGEELADRFSELWRNKQIEYTFRRALMRRYEDFGICTQQALVHTATVLSVDLTDEEQER
;
A
#
# COMPACT_ATOMS: atom_id res chain seq x y z
N MET A 1 12.04 34.68 -7.85
CA MET A 1 11.03 34.07 -6.97
C MET A 1 10.63 32.74 -7.56
N PRO A 2 10.54 31.64 -6.79
CA PRO A 2 10.02 30.39 -7.33
C PRO A 2 8.55 30.62 -7.68
N VAL A 3 8.16 30.26 -8.90
CA VAL A 3 6.82 30.55 -9.45
C VAL A 3 5.85 29.38 -9.20
N ALA A 4 6.33 28.29 -8.58
CA ALA A 4 5.52 27.14 -8.19
C ALA A 4 6.19 26.39 -7.02
N ILE A 5 5.37 25.73 -6.20
CA ILE A 5 5.78 24.76 -5.18
C ILE A 5 5.08 23.44 -5.51
N SER A 6 5.83 22.35 -5.56
CA SER A 6 5.31 21.00 -5.83
C SER A 6 5.45 20.14 -4.58
N PHE A 7 4.44 19.32 -4.33
CA PHE A 7 4.38 18.39 -3.21
C PHE A 7 4.29 16.97 -3.73
N ASP A 8 4.96 16.05 -3.04
CA ASP A 8 4.60 14.64 -3.13
C ASP A 8 3.23 14.42 -2.47
N ILE A 9 2.58 13.30 -2.80
CA ILE A 9 1.26 12.94 -2.27
C ILE A 9 1.43 12.06 -1.03
N TYR A 10 2.02 10.87 -1.21
CA TYR A 10 1.95 9.79 -0.23
C TYR A 10 3.05 9.87 0.82
N GLY A 11 2.68 10.26 2.04
CA GLY A 11 3.60 10.58 3.14
C GLY A 11 3.95 12.07 3.23
N THR A 12 3.31 12.91 2.40
CA THR A 12 3.43 14.38 2.46
C THR A 12 2.07 15.06 2.62
N LEU A 13 1.12 14.79 1.71
CA LEU A 13 -0.24 15.32 1.77
C LEU A 13 -1.26 14.32 2.33
N VAL A 14 -0.98 13.03 2.18
CA VAL A 14 -1.83 11.92 2.64
C VAL A 14 -0.98 10.96 3.45
N ASP A 15 -1.46 10.51 4.60
CA ASP A 15 -0.81 9.43 5.36
C ASP A 15 -1.27 8.06 4.82
N PRO A 16 -0.39 7.27 4.17
CA PRO A 16 -0.76 5.96 3.67
C PRO A 16 -1.06 4.95 4.78
N LEU A 17 -0.61 5.21 6.02
CA LEU A 17 -0.80 4.30 7.14
C LEU A 17 -2.21 4.37 7.73
N GLU A 18 -2.94 5.47 7.52
CA GLU A 18 -4.37 5.63 7.88
C GLU A 18 -5.28 4.56 7.26
N MET A 19 -4.78 3.81 6.26
CA MET A 19 -5.43 2.62 5.74
C MET A 19 -5.68 1.55 6.81
N ASN A 20 -4.94 1.56 7.92
CA ASN A 20 -5.21 0.72 9.08
C ASN A 20 -6.66 0.89 9.59
N GLU A 21 -7.24 2.10 9.55
CA GLU A 21 -8.60 2.35 10.01
C GLU A 21 -9.64 1.57 9.18
N HIS A 22 -9.41 1.43 7.88
CA HIS A 22 -10.25 0.63 6.98
C HIS A 22 -10.02 -0.87 7.14
N LEU A 23 -8.81 -1.29 7.53
CA LEU A 23 -8.45 -2.69 7.74
C LEU A 23 -8.94 -3.22 9.10
N ARG A 24 -9.02 -2.38 10.14
CA ARG A 24 -9.51 -2.75 11.49
C ARG A 24 -10.79 -3.59 11.51
N PRO A 25 -11.87 -3.23 10.79
CA PRO A 25 -13.09 -4.04 10.78
C PRO A 25 -12.94 -5.40 10.08
N ILE A 26 -11.89 -5.58 9.28
CA ILE A 26 -11.65 -6.80 8.48
C ILE A 26 -10.71 -7.74 9.23
N VAL A 27 -9.57 -7.21 9.71
CA VAL A 27 -8.47 -8.03 10.25
C VAL A 27 -8.28 -7.88 11.77
N GLY A 28 -9.00 -6.95 12.40
CA GLY A 28 -8.87 -6.62 13.83
C GLY A 28 -7.79 -5.57 14.12
N GLU A 29 -7.88 -4.96 15.32
CA GLU A 29 -7.06 -3.83 15.76
C GLU A 29 -5.54 -4.09 15.66
N GLU A 30 -5.06 -5.15 16.31
CA GLU A 30 -3.61 -5.45 16.37
C GLU A 30 -3.02 -5.78 14.99
N LEU A 31 -3.79 -6.44 14.14
CA LEU A 31 -3.30 -6.90 12.85
C LEU A 31 -3.36 -5.79 11.79
N ALA A 32 -4.30 -4.84 11.90
CA ALA A 32 -4.50 -3.76 10.94
C ALA A 32 -3.28 -2.84 10.82
N ASP A 33 -2.67 -2.45 11.95
CA ASP A 33 -1.47 -1.60 11.94
C ASP A 33 -0.30 -2.31 11.25
N ARG A 34 -0.03 -3.56 11.64
CA ARG A 34 1.02 -4.40 11.05
C ARG A 34 0.78 -4.65 9.56
N PHE A 35 -0.48 -4.84 9.18
CA PHE A 35 -0.87 -5.03 7.79
C PHE A 35 -0.60 -3.76 6.98
N SER A 36 -1.06 -2.60 7.44
CA SER A 36 -0.87 -1.31 6.77
C SER A 36 0.61 -0.98 6.56
N GLU A 37 1.43 -1.19 7.59
CA GLU A 37 2.89 -1.00 7.52
C GLU A 37 3.55 -1.91 6.48
N LEU A 38 3.27 -3.22 6.54
CA LEU A 38 3.86 -4.17 5.60
C LEU A 38 3.39 -3.91 4.16
N TRP A 39 2.10 -3.61 3.97
CA TRP A 39 1.53 -3.28 2.68
C TRP A 39 2.20 -2.06 2.07
N ARG A 40 2.32 -0.95 2.83
CA ARG A 40 3.00 0.26 2.36
C ARG A 40 4.47 0.01 2.00
N ASN A 41 5.18 -0.75 2.84
CA ASN A 41 6.56 -1.12 2.57
C ASN A 41 6.71 -1.92 1.27
N LYS A 42 5.84 -2.91 1.04
CA LYS A 42 5.87 -3.74 -0.17
C LYS A 42 5.44 -3.00 -1.42
N GLN A 43 4.47 -2.10 -1.31
CA GLN A 43 4.05 -1.23 -2.40
C GLN A 43 5.24 -0.40 -2.92
N ILE A 44 6.00 0.25 -2.02
CA ILE A 44 7.20 1.03 -2.38
C ILE A 44 8.34 0.11 -2.88
N GLU A 45 8.55 -1.04 -2.24
CA GLU A 45 9.56 -2.00 -2.68
C GLU A 45 9.30 -2.46 -4.13
N TYR A 46 8.03 -2.72 -4.47
CA TYR A 46 7.65 -3.21 -5.79
C TYR A 46 7.81 -2.13 -6.86
N THR A 47 7.45 -0.88 -6.57
CA THR A 47 7.67 0.22 -7.54
C THR A 47 9.15 0.41 -7.84
N PHE A 48 10.01 0.43 -6.81
CA PHE A 48 11.45 0.58 -7.01
C PHE A 48 12.08 -0.60 -7.72
N ARG A 49 11.73 -1.84 -7.34
CA ARG A 49 12.27 -3.04 -8.01
C ARG A 49 11.88 -3.09 -9.48
N ARG A 50 10.61 -2.79 -9.80
CA ARG A 50 10.12 -2.74 -11.18
C ARG A 50 10.84 -1.67 -11.99
N ALA A 51 11.05 -0.48 -11.43
CA ALA A 51 11.82 0.58 -12.06
C ALA A 51 13.27 0.13 -12.33
N LEU A 52 13.96 -0.45 -11.34
CA LEU A 52 15.34 -0.94 -11.47
C LEU A 52 15.46 -2.09 -12.48
N MET A 53 14.45 -2.96 -12.57
CA MET A 53 14.39 -4.05 -13.53
C MET A 53 13.93 -3.61 -14.93
N ARG A 54 13.60 -2.32 -15.12
CA ARG A 54 13.02 -1.77 -16.36
C ARG A 54 11.73 -2.50 -16.78
N ARG A 55 10.90 -2.86 -15.81
CA ARG A 55 9.60 -3.52 -15.97
C ARG A 55 8.51 -2.69 -15.30
N TYR A 56 8.32 -1.49 -15.83
CA TYR A 56 7.32 -0.55 -15.32
C TYR A 56 5.94 -1.21 -15.28
N GLU A 57 5.22 -0.94 -14.20
CA GLU A 57 3.78 -1.19 -14.07
C GLU A 57 3.17 0.01 -13.36
N ASP A 58 1.87 0.19 -13.56
CA ASP A 58 1.12 1.23 -12.88
C ASP A 58 1.16 1.05 -11.35
N PHE A 59 1.06 2.17 -10.64
CA PHE A 59 1.10 2.18 -9.17
C PHE A 59 -0.03 1.32 -8.56
N GLY A 60 -1.20 1.30 -9.19
CA GLY A 60 -2.33 0.45 -8.78
C GLY A 60 -2.00 -1.05 -8.81
N ILE A 61 -1.28 -1.50 -9.83
CA ILE A 61 -0.84 -2.91 -9.94
C ILE A 61 0.15 -3.23 -8.82
N CYS A 62 1.12 -2.35 -8.56
CA CYS A 62 2.06 -2.53 -7.46
C CYS A 62 1.35 -2.56 -6.09
N THR A 63 0.32 -1.72 -5.93
CA THR A 63 -0.51 -1.64 -4.73
C THR A 63 -1.28 -2.93 -4.48
N GLN A 64 -1.98 -3.44 -5.50
CA GLN A 64 -2.74 -4.69 -5.41
C GLN A 64 -1.81 -5.89 -5.16
N GLN A 65 -0.68 -5.98 -5.86
CA GLN A 65 0.28 -7.06 -5.64
C GLN A 65 0.86 -7.04 -4.22
N ALA A 66 1.13 -5.84 -3.69
CA ALA A 66 1.58 -5.69 -2.32
C ALA A 66 0.49 -6.07 -1.31
N LEU A 67 -0.80 -5.77 -1.59
CA LEU A 67 -1.94 -6.19 -0.77
C LEU A 67 -2.02 -7.71 -0.65
N VAL A 68 -2.02 -8.40 -1.79
CA VAL A 68 -2.06 -9.87 -1.86
C VAL A 68 -0.87 -10.49 -1.14
N HIS A 69 0.33 -9.93 -1.32
CA HIS A 69 1.52 -10.40 -0.62
C HIS A 69 1.39 -10.26 0.90
N THR A 70 0.93 -9.10 1.38
CA THR A 70 0.73 -8.84 2.81
C THR A 70 -0.31 -9.79 3.40
N ALA A 71 -1.46 -9.95 2.73
CA ALA A 71 -2.51 -10.88 3.17
C ALA A 71 -1.97 -12.31 3.29
N THR A 72 -1.21 -12.76 2.29
CA THR A 72 -0.56 -14.08 2.31
C THR A 72 0.43 -14.22 3.48
N VAL A 73 1.32 -13.24 3.67
CA VAL A 73 2.35 -13.28 4.73
C VAL A 73 1.73 -13.27 6.13
N LEU A 74 0.64 -12.53 6.30
CA LEU A 74 -0.06 -12.40 7.58
C LEU A 74 -1.18 -13.44 7.77
N SER A 75 -1.35 -14.38 6.84
CA SER A 75 -2.39 -15.41 6.88
C SER A 75 -3.81 -14.84 7.02
N VAL A 76 -4.06 -13.71 6.35
CA VAL A 76 -5.38 -13.08 6.25
C VAL A 76 -6.04 -13.55 4.96
N ASP A 77 -7.26 -14.05 5.07
CA ASP A 77 -8.11 -14.37 3.92
C ASP A 77 -8.97 -13.15 3.60
N LEU A 78 -8.65 -12.47 2.50
CA LEU A 78 -9.42 -11.33 2.00
C LEU A 78 -10.27 -11.80 0.82
N THR A 79 -11.58 -11.55 0.89
CA THR A 79 -12.49 -11.76 -0.24
C THR A 79 -12.13 -10.83 -1.40
N ASP A 80 -12.56 -11.18 -2.62
CA ASP A 80 -12.35 -10.32 -3.79
C ASP A 80 -12.98 -8.93 -3.58
N GLU A 81 -14.15 -8.87 -2.93
CA GLU A 81 -14.82 -7.61 -2.59
C GLU A 81 -14.00 -6.75 -1.62
N GLU A 82 -13.34 -7.36 -0.63
CA GLU A 82 -12.45 -6.64 0.29
C GLU A 82 -11.14 -6.18 -0.36
N GLN A 83 -10.69 -6.86 -1.42
CA GLN A 83 -9.48 -6.46 -2.16
C GLN A 83 -9.74 -5.32 -3.17
N GLU A 84 -10.97 -5.17 -3.65
CA GLU A 84 -11.36 -4.14 -4.62
C GLU A 84 -11.85 -2.83 -3.97
N ARG A 85 -12.05 -2.84 -2.64
CA ARG A 85 -12.60 -1.72 -1.86
C ARG A 85 -11.55 -0.69 -1.46
#